data_AF-A0A137QKQ2-F1
#
_entry.id   AF-A0A137QKQ2-F1
#
_cell.length_a   1.000
_cell.length_b   1.000
_cell.length_c   1.000
_cell.angle_alpha   90.00
_cell.angle_beta   90.00
_cell.angle_gamma   90.00
#
_symmetry.space_group_name_H-M   'P 1'
#
loop_
_entity.id
_entity.type
_entity.pdbx_description
1 polymer ?
#
loop_
_entity_poly.entity_id
_entity_poly.type
_entity_poly.pdbx_seq_one_letter_code
_entity_poly.pdbx_strand_id
1 'polypeptide(L)'
;MCQHCWSWGHSTYACKSQVPCCPQCAGPHSKANHHSLTGCCCGNPMANPPILAMIKGAPCPHTTHCVNCSSEHSASDRRCPYWQHCFDWEWLVQHTNCNWQE
;
A
#
# COMPACT_ATOMS: atom_id res chain seq x y z
N MET A 1 -8.29 9.86 2.15
CA MET A 1 -7.56 8.66 1.72
C MET A 1 -8.53 7.60 1.24
N CYS A 2 -8.33 7.08 0.05
CA CYS A 2 -9.10 5.98 -0.51
C CYS A 2 -8.81 4.68 0.25
N GLN A 3 -9.85 3.93 0.65
CA GLN A 3 -9.69 2.65 1.36
C GLN A 3 -9.42 1.47 0.42
N HIS A 4 -9.47 1.68 -0.90
CA HIS A 4 -9.22 0.66 -1.90
C HIS A 4 -7.78 0.68 -2.39
N CYS A 5 -7.28 1.83 -2.86
CA CYS A 5 -5.90 1.97 -3.34
C CYS A 5 -4.94 2.63 -2.35
N TRP A 6 -5.42 3.12 -1.20
CA TRP A 6 -4.63 3.82 -0.18
C TRP A 6 -3.98 5.14 -0.60
N SER A 7 -4.31 5.64 -1.79
CA SER A 7 -3.89 6.96 -2.23
C SER A 7 -4.73 8.08 -1.61
N TRP A 8 -4.12 9.24 -1.42
CA TRP A 8 -4.81 10.48 -1.10
C TRP A 8 -5.41 11.12 -2.36
N GLY A 9 -6.18 12.20 -2.21
CA GLY A 9 -6.76 12.98 -3.32
C GLY A 9 -8.00 12.41 -4.01
N HIS A 10 -8.55 11.27 -3.57
CA HIS A 10 -9.87 10.81 -3.99
C HIS A 10 -10.58 10.00 -2.89
N SER A 11 -11.90 9.89 -3.01
CA SER A 11 -12.73 9.02 -2.16
C SER A 11 -12.71 7.59 -2.68
N THR A 12 -13.05 6.62 -1.83
CA THR A 12 -13.18 5.21 -2.26
C THR A 12 -14.22 5.04 -3.37
N TYR A 13 -15.29 5.84 -3.36
CA TYR A 13 -16.34 5.79 -4.38
C TYR A 13 -15.87 6.26 -5.76
N ALA A 14 -14.95 7.23 -5.80
CA ALA A 14 -14.37 7.74 -7.05
C ALA A 14 -13.16 6.93 -7.53
N CYS A 15 -12.76 5.87 -6.81
CA CYS A 15 -11.57 5.10 -7.12
C CYS A 15 -11.78 4.25 -8.38
N LYS A 16 -10.89 4.40 -9.38
CA LYS A 16 -10.88 3.60 -10.61
C LYS A 16 -9.94 2.38 -10.56
N SER A 17 -9.26 2.16 -9.43
CA SER A 17 -8.36 0.99 -9.30
C SER A 17 -9.18 -0.30 -9.36
N GLN A 18 -8.78 -1.22 -10.25
CA GLN A 18 -9.47 -2.49 -10.43
C GLN A 18 -9.15 -3.51 -9.33
N VAL A 19 -7.97 -3.37 -8.72
CA VAL A 19 -7.49 -4.25 -7.66
C VAL A 19 -7.22 -3.42 -6.39
N PRO A 20 -7.50 -3.98 -5.21
CA PRO A 20 -7.12 -3.34 -3.96
C PRO A 20 -5.60 -3.26 -3.87
N CYS A 21 -5.11 -2.18 -3.25
CA CYS A 21 -3.70 -2.03 -2.95
C CYS A 21 -3.44 -2.43 -1.50
N CYS A 22 -2.27 -3.03 -1.25
CA CYS A 22 -1.87 -3.41 0.09
C CYS A 22 -1.23 -2.21 0.79
N PRO A 23 -1.74 -1.74 1.94
CA PRO A 23 -1.16 -0.59 2.65
C PRO A 23 0.23 -0.87 3.24
N GLN A 24 0.65 -2.13 3.27
CA GLN A 24 1.96 -2.55 3.79
C GLN A 24 3.02 -2.52 2.69
N CYS A 25 2.76 -3.13 1.54
CA CYS A 25 3.78 -3.29 0.49
C CYS A 25 3.43 -2.61 -0.83
N ALA A 26 2.36 -1.82 -0.90
CA ALA A 26 1.83 -1.21 -2.12
C ALA A 26 1.46 -2.21 -3.26
N GLY A 27 1.44 -3.52 -2.97
CA GLY A 27 1.15 -4.56 -3.96
C GLY A 27 -0.34 -4.68 -4.32
N PRO A 28 -0.68 -5.33 -5.46
CA PRO A 28 -2.05 -5.47 -5.98
C PRO A 28 -2.85 -6.55 -5.22
N HIS A 29 -3.00 -6.39 -3.91
CA HIS A 29 -3.79 -7.27 -3.06
C HIS A 29 -4.30 -6.55 -1.80
N SER A 30 -5.32 -7.11 -1.15
CA SER A 30 -5.81 -6.57 0.11
C SER A 30 -4.83 -6.83 1.27
N LYS A 31 -4.91 -6.02 2.33
CA LYS A 31 -4.19 -6.29 3.58
C LYS A 31 -4.50 -7.69 4.15
N ALA A 32 -5.73 -8.18 4.00
CA ALA A 32 -6.13 -9.50 4.48
C ALA A 32 -5.41 -10.64 3.75
N ASN A 33 -5.19 -10.50 2.44
CA ASN A 33 -4.53 -11.53 1.62
C ASN A 33 -3.01 -11.40 1.61
N HIS A 34 -2.48 -10.42 2.33
CA HIS A 34 -1.06 -10.08 2.31
C HIS A 34 -0.18 -11.28 2.64
N HIS A 35 -0.40 -11.93 3.78
CA HIS A 35 0.41 -13.09 4.18
C HIS A 35 0.33 -14.26 3.19
N SER A 36 -0.79 -14.42 2.49
CA SER A 36 -0.99 -15.54 1.54
C SER A 36 -0.42 -15.28 0.16
N LEU A 37 -0.31 -14.02 -0.26
CA LEU A 37 0.08 -13.66 -1.63
C LEU A 37 1.52 -13.12 -1.74
N THR A 38 2.10 -12.61 -0.67
CA THR A 38 3.49 -12.16 -0.70
C THR A 38 4.43 -13.32 -0.39
N GLY A 39 5.28 -13.71 -1.35
CA GLY A 39 6.19 -14.86 -1.20
C GLY A 39 7.10 -14.81 0.03
N CYS A 40 7.47 -13.62 0.50
CA CYS A 40 8.26 -13.45 1.72
C CYS A 40 7.49 -13.79 3.00
N CYS A 41 6.17 -13.57 3.06
CA CYS A 41 5.37 -13.93 4.24
C CYS A 41 4.65 -15.30 4.10
N CYS A 42 4.37 -15.77 2.87
CA CYS A 42 3.67 -17.04 2.59
C CYS A 42 4.58 -18.27 2.81
N GLY A 43 5.89 -18.06 2.79
CA GLY A 43 6.86 -19.14 2.78
C GLY A 43 7.04 -19.72 1.39
N ASN A 44 8.19 -20.33 1.18
CA ASN A 44 8.51 -21.07 -0.02
C ASN A 44 9.29 -22.33 0.39
N PRO A 45 8.61 -23.47 0.58
CA PRO A 45 9.27 -24.72 0.95
C PRO A 45 10.18 -25.26 -0.17
N MET A 46 10.02 -24.77 -1.41
CA MET A 46 10.86 -25.15 -2.55
C MET A 46 12.08 -24.23 -2.74
N ALA A 47 12.22 -23.16 -1.94
CA ALA A 47 13.42 -22.32 -1.96
C ALA A 47 14.63 -23.06 -1.35
N ASN A 48 15.84 -22.66 -1.73
CA ASN A 48 17.09 -23.13 -1.12
C ASN A 48 17.86 -21.95 -0.51
N PRO A 49 17.88 -21.79 0.83
CA PRO A 49 17.21 -22.63 1.84
C PRO A 49 15.68 -22.43 1.86
N PRO A 50 14.90 -23.39 2.40
CA PRO A 50 13.45 -23.28 2.51
C PRO A 50 13.05 -22.04 3.31
N ILE A 51 12.13 -21.25 2.76
CA ILE A 51 11.58 -20.08 3.44
C ILE A 51 10.36 -20.55 4.23
N LEU A 52 10.41 -20.48 5.54
CA LEU A 52 9.28 -20.86 6.38
C LEU A 52 8.12 -19.87 6.21
N ALA A 53 6.89 -20.39 6.12
CA ALA A 53 5.70 -19.54 6.19
C ALA A 53 5.70 -18.77 7.52
N MET A 54 5.40 -17.48 7.45
CA MET A 54 5.47 -16.64 8.64
C MET A 54 4.32 -16.96 9.59
N ILE A 55 4.61 -17.01 10.89
CA ILE A 55 3.58 -17.19 11.91
C ILE A 55 2.57 -16.03 11.81
N LYS A 56 1.28 -16.36 11.81
CA LYS A 56 0.19 -15.39 11.76
C LYS A 56 0.36 -14.37 12.89
N GLY A 57 0.56 -13.10 12.55
CA GLY A 57 0.74 -12.00 13.50
C GLY A 57 2.20 -11.54 13.73
N ALA A 58 3.19 -12.24 13.20
CA ALA A 58 4.55 -11.69 13.15
C ALA A 58 4.61 -10.46 12.21
N PRO A 59 5.53 -9.50 12.44
CA PRO A 59 5.76 -8.39 11.52
C PRO A 59 6.39 -8.92 10.23
N CYS A 60 5.85 -8.56 9.06
CA CYS A 60 6.43 -9.04 7.80
C CYS A 60 7.78 -8.36 7.52
N PRO A 61 8.82 -9.11 7.09
CA PRO A 61 10.19 -8.59 6.95
C PRO A 61 10.39 -7.58 5.83
N HIS A 62 9.42 -7.31 4.95
CA HIS A 62 9.60 -6.26 3.95
C HIS A 62 9.39 -4.89 4.54
N THR A 63 10.18 -3.94 4.03
CA THR A 63 9.99 -2.53 4.33
C THR A 63 8.62 -2.07 3.84
N THR A 64 7.92 -1.30 4.67
CA THR A 64 6.64 -0.71 4.27
C THR A 64 6.87 0.33 3.19
N HIS A 65 6.07 0.31 2.12
CA HIS A 65 6.22 1.26 1.02
C HIS A 65 4.97 2.13 0.85
N CYS A 66 5.16 3.44 0.85
CA CYS A 66 4.07 4.40 0.74
C CYS A 66 3.58 4.48 -0.70
N VAL A 67 2.29 4.20 -0.94
CA VAL A 67 1.67 4.32 -2.28
C VAL A 67 1.62 5.75 -2.83
N ASN A 68 1.85 6.77 -1.99
CA ASN A 68 1.73 8.17 -2.36
C ASN A 68 3.08 8.82 -2.71
N CYS A 69 4.12 8.56 -1.92
CA CYS A 69 5.44 9.18 -2.09
C CYS A 69 6.58 8.18 -2.28
N SER A 70 6.27 6.89 -2.40
CA SER A 70 7.22 5.79 -2.63
C SER A 70 8.37 5.70 -1.63
N SER A 71 8.18 6.25 -0.44
CA SER A 71 9.17 6.20 0.65
C SER A 71 8.87 5.07 1.61
N GLU A 72 9.86 4.75 2.46
CA GLU A 72 9.81 3.65 3.44
C GLU A 72 8.95 3.97 4.67
N HIS A 73 7.64 4.14 4.47
CA HIS A 73 6.65 4.33 5.53
C HIS A 73 5.24 4.01 5.02
N SER A 74 4.25 3.95 5.92
CA SER A 74 2.85 3.75 5.54
C SER A 74 2.20 5.04 5.01
N ALA A 75 1.21 4.94 4.12
CA ALA A 75 0.46 6.10 3.61
C ALA A 75 -0.24 6.95 4.71
N SER A 76 -0.43 6.38 5.90
CA SER A 76 -1.00 7.02 7.09
C SER A 76 0.05 7.59 8.06
N ASP A 77 1.34 7.48 7.74
CA ASP A 77 2.43 8.02 8.55
C ASP A 77 2.45 9.55 8.47
N ARG A 78 2.65 10.23 9.62
CA ARG A 78 2.74 11.70 9.69
C ARG A 78 3.95 12.28 8.97
N ARG A 79 4.95 11.44 8.69
CA ARG A 79 6.13 11.77 7.88
C ARG A 79 5.79 11.85 6.40
N CYS A 80 4.65 11.30 5.96
CA CYS A 80 4.25 11.35 4.56
C CYS A 80 3.79 12.77 4.19
N PRO A 81 4.33 13.38 3.12
CA PRO A 81 3.87 14.71 2.66
C PRO A 81 2.36 14.75 2.39
N TYR A 82 1.80 13.69 1.82
CA TYR A 82 0.37 13.60 1.55
C TYR A 82 -0.48 13.51 2.82
N TRP A 83 0.06 12.96 3.92
CA TRP A 83 -0.61 13.02 5.20
C TRP A 83 -0.59 14.44 5.77
N GLN A 84 0.54 15.15 5.63
CA GLN A 84 0.67 16.54 6.09
C GLN A 84 -0.30 17.47 5.36
N HIS A 85 -0.52 17.22 4.07
CA HIS A 85 -1.48 17.94 3.23
C HIS A 85 -2.85 17.25 3.13
N CYS A 86 -3.23 16.37 4.07
CA CYS A 86 -4.46 15.58 3.93
C CYS A 86 -5.76 16.39 3.89
N PHE A 87 -5.73 17.65 4.37
CA PHE A 87 -6.84 18.60 4.31
C PHE A 87 -6.73 19.62 3.16
N ASP A 88 -5.63 19.62 2.42
CA ASP A 88 -5.39 20.51 1.30
C ASP A 88 -5.75 19.80 0.00
N TRP A 89 -7.02 19.90 -0.39
CA TRP A 89 -7.52 19.19 -1.57
C TRP A 89 -6.86 19.63 -2.87
N GLU A 90 -6.58 20.94 -3.00
CA GLU A 90 -5.93 21.48 -4.18
C GLU A 90 -4.52 20.92 -4.32
N TRP A 91 -3.74 20.92 -3.23
CA TRP A 91 -2.41 20.32 -3.21
C TRP A 91 -2.48 18.83 -3.55
N LEU A 92 -3.43 18.09 -2.98
CA LEU A 92 -3.60 16.67 -3.24
C LEU A 92 -3.90 16.39 -4.71
N VAL A 93 -4.83 17.12 -5.33
CA VAL A 93 -5.16 16.94 -6.75
C VAL A 93 -3.96 17.24 -7.65
N GLN A 94 -3.17 18.26 -7.33
CA GLN A 94 -1.96 18.61 -8.09
C GLN A 94 -0.83 17.60 -7.96
N HIS A 95 -0.73 16.92 -6.81
CA HIS A 95 0.41 16.05 -6.49
C HIS A 95 0.08 14.56 -6.57
N THR A 96 -1.18 14.15 -6.64
CA THR A 96 -1.50 12.75 -6.90
C THR A 96 -1.02 12.33 -8.28
N ASN A 97 -0.28 11.22 -8.35
CA ASN A 97 0.11 10.53 -9.60
C ASN A 97 -1.08 9.95 -10.39
N CYS A 98 -2.30 10.41 -10.15
CA CYS A 98 -3.48 9.97 -10.85
C CYS A 98 -3.69 10.85 -12.09
N ASN A 99 -3.41 10.28 -13.27
CA ASN A 99 -4.01 10.72 -14.53
C ASN A 99 -5.55 10.70 -14.36
N TRP A 100 -6.14 11.84 -14.00
CA TRP A 100 -7.59 12.05 -13.92
C TRP A 100 -8.17 12.67 -15.21
N GLN A 101 -7.48 12.54 -16.34
CA GLN A 101 -7.99 12.97 -17.65
C GLN A 101 -7.95 11.80 -18.63
N GLU A 102 -9.01 10.98 -18.62
CA GLU A 102 -9.61 10.36 -19.82
C GLU A 102 -11.10 10.09 -19.52
#